data_AF-A0A9E1S754-F1
#
_entry.id   AF-A0A9E1S754-F1
#
_cell.length_a   1.000
_cell.length_b   1.000
_cell.length_c   1.000
_cell.angle_alpha   90.00
_cell.angle_beta   90.00
_cell.angle_gamma   90.00
#
_symmetry.space_group_name_H-M   'P 1'
#
loop_
_entity.id
_entity.type
_entity.pdbx_description
1 polymer ?
#
loop_
_entity_poly.entity_id
_entity_poly.type
_entity_poly.pdbx_seq_one_letter_code
_entity_poly.pdbx_strand_id
1 'polypeptide(L)'
;EGIVQVPLSEYEKNLEKLVIRMKKSAKQLVWRNTTPIPPGSKARYVGDSVKYNQAATRVMKKHGVPTLDLFTPSKKNMKDWMKEADVHYHAHGSQALAELVAEDILKRLEN
;
A
#
# COMPACT_ATOMS: atom_id res chain seq x y z
N GLU A 1 0.54 -20.01 13.61
CA GLU A 1 -0.25 -19.07 12.76
C GLU A 1 0.20 -17.64 13.01
N GLY A 2 -0.10 -16.69 12.12
CA GLY A 2 0.18 -15.28 12.37
C GLY A 2 -0.94 -14.64 13.19
N ILE A 3 -0.63 -13.70 14.07
CA ILE A 3 -1.66 -12.97 14.83
C ILE A 3 -1.91 -11.65 14.13
N VAL A 4 -3.19 -11.33 13.84
CA VAL A 4 -3.57 -9.99 13.36
C VAL A 4 -3.15 -8.96 14.42
N GLN A 5 -2.21 -8.09 14.05
CA GLN A 5 -1.61 -7.16 15.00
C GLN A 5 -2.50 -5.96 15.31
N VAL A 6 -3.23 -5.46 14.30
CA VAL A 6 -4.07 -4.26 14.42
C VAL A 6 -5.41 -4.54 13.79
N PRO A 7 -6.54 -4.57 14.52
CA PRO A 7 -7.86 -4.74 13.93
C PRO A 7 -8.18 -3.65 12.89
N LEU A 8 -9.02 -3.95 11.89
CA LEU A 8 -9.35 -3.01 10.81
C LEU A 8 -9.89 -1.66 11.31
N SER A 9 -10.73 -1.67 12.35
CA SER A 9 -11.27 -0.45 12.94
C SER A 9 -10.20 0.45 13.54
N GLU A 10 -9.24 -0.13 14.27
CA GLU A 10 -8.11 0.60 14.84
C GLU A 10 -7.12 1.04 13.76
N TYR A 11 -6.89 0.22 12.73
CA TYR A 11 -6.11 0.62 11.56
C TYR A 11 -6.69 1.86 10.88
N GLU A 12 -8.00 1.87 10.61
CA GLU A 12 -8.68 2.98 9.94
C GLU A 12 -8.62 4.26 10.78
N LYS A 13 -8.90 4.15 12.08
CA LYS A 13 -8.80 5.26 13.04
C LYS A 13 -7.38 5.81 13.16
N ASN A 14 -6.38 4.94 13.21
CA ASN A 14 -4.98 5.35 13.30
C ASN A 14 -4.51 6.01 12.00
N LEU A 15 -4.90 5.47 10.86
CA LEU A 15 -4.59 6.04 9.56
C LEU A 15 -5.22 7.43 9.39
N GLU A 16 -6.47 7.61 9.82
CA GLU A 16 -7.11 8.93 9.84
C GLU A 16 -6.34 9.95 10.70
N LYS A 17 -5.92 9.57 11.90
CA LYS A 17 -5.08 10.43 12.75
C LYS A 17 -3.77 10.84 12.05
N LEU A 18 -3.12 9.91 11.35
CA LEU A 18 -1.89 10.18 10.59
C LEU A 18 -2.17 11.16 9.45
N VAL A 19 -3.21 10.94 8.65
CA VAL A 19 -3.57 11.84 7.54
C VAL A 19 -3.85 13.25 8.05
N ILE A 20 -4.65 13.40 9.11
CA ILE A 20 -4.95 14.69 9.73
C ILE A 20 -3.66 15.40 10.19
N ARG A 21 -2.73 14.66 10.80
CA ARG A 21 -1.46 15.20 11.26
C ARG A 21 -0.57 15.63 10.10
N MET A 22 -0.40 14.78 9.08
CA MET A 22 0.50 15.04 7.95
C MET A 22 0.03 16.22 7.10
N LYS A 23 -1.30 16.40 6.93
CA LYS A 23 -1.87 17.53 6.19
C LYS A 23 -1.58 18.90 6.83
N LYS A 24 -1.18 18.96 8.10
CA LYS A 24 -0.83 20.24 8.75
C LYS A 24 0.49 20.83 8.25
N SER A 25 1.39 20.00 7.70
CA SER A 25 2.73 20.43 7.34
C SER A 25 3.18 20.00 5.94
N ALA A 26 2.55 18.99 5.34
CA ALA A 26 2.93 18.51 4.02
C ALA A 26 2.38 19.45 2.92
N LYS A 27 3.25 19.86 1.98
CA LYS A 27 2.84 20.59 0.75
C LYS A 27 1.91 19.75 -0.12
N GLN A 28 2.25 18.46 -0.27
CA GLN A 28 1.45 17.47 -0.97
C GLN A 28 1.51 16.15 -0.18
N LEU A 29 0.42 15.39 -0.18
CA LEU A 29 0.32 14.09 0.50
C LEU A 29 -0.30 13.08 -0.45
N VAL A 30 0.30 11.89 -0.56
CA VAL A 30 -0.16 10.78 -1.40
C VAL A 30 -0.16 9.52 -0.54
N TRP A 31 -1.19 8.69 -0.68
CA TRP A 31 -1.24 7.37 -0.07
C TRP A 31 -0.80 6.31 -1.07
N ARG A 32 0.12 5.43 -0.69
CA ARG A 32 0.46 4.27 -1.51
C ARG A 32 -0.23 3.04 -0.94
N ASN A 33 -1.06 2.37 -1.73
CA ASN A 33 -1.79 1.21 -1.22
C ASN A 33 -0.88 0.00 -0.93
N THR A 34 -1.30 -0.86 -0.01
CA THR A 34 -0.54 -2.06 0.38
C THR A 34 -0.54 -3.04 -0.78
N THR A 35 0.59 -3.71 -1.05
CA THR A 35 0.73 -4.72 -2.10
C THR A 35 0.09 -6.06 -1.71
N PRO A 36 -0.20 -6.96 -2.66
CA PRO A 36 -0.85 -8.24 -2.36
C PRO A 36 0.00 -9.16 -1.47
N ILE A 37 -0.68 -10.05 -0.73
CA ILE A 37 -0.03 -11.15 0.01
C ILE A 37 -0.12 -12.39 -0.90
N PRO A 38 1.02 -13.02 -1.26
CA PRO A 38 1.00 -14.17 -2.14
C PRO A 38 0.46 -15.42 -1.41
N PRO A 39 -0.15 -16.36 -2.14
CA PRO A 39 -0.54 -17.65 -1.58
C PRO A 39 0.63 -18.37 -0.91
N GLY A 40 0.37 -19.04 0.23
CA GLY A 40 1.38 -19.78 0.97
C GLY A 40 2.21 -18.95 1.97
N SER A 41 2.01 -17.62 2.03
CA SER A 41 2.73 -16.78 2.99
C SER A 41 2.52 -17.18 4.45
N LYS A 42 3.63 -17.32 5.18
CA LYS A 42 3.61 -17.59 6.62
C LYS A 42 3.21 -16.34 7.40
N ALA A 43 2.34 -16.52 8.39
CA ALA A 43 1.87 -15.48 9.30
C ALA A 43 1.15 -14.27 8.64
N ARG A 44 0.79 -14.36 7.36
CA ARG A 44 0.07 -13.33 6.61
C ARG A 44 -1.10 -13.96 5.87
N TYR A 45 -2.28 -13.38 6.00
CA TYR A 45 -3.49 -13.97 5.41
C TYR A 45 -3.75 -13.40 4.02
N VAL A 46 -3.85 -14.29 3.03
CA VAL A 46 -4.26 -13.92 1.68
C VAL A 46 -5.61 -13.19 1.74
N GLY A 47 -5.71 -12.05 1.06
CA GLY A 47 -6.91 -11.22 1.04
C GLY A 47 -6.96 -10.13 2.12
N ASP A 48 -6.13 -10.19 3.16
CA ASP A 48 -6.11 -9.10 4.16
C ASP A 48 -5.66 -7.78 3.54
N SER A 49 -4.65 -7.77 2.67
CA SER A 49 -4.24 -6.53 1.98
C SER A 49 -5.38 -5.86 1.22
N VAL A 50 -6.36 -6.62 0.70
CA VAL A 50 -7.57 -6.06 0.08
C VAL A 50 -8.45 -5.37 1.12
N LYS A 51 -8.72 -6.02 2.26
CA LYS A 51 -9.55 -5.44 3.34
C LYS A 51 -8.95 -4.16 3.90
N TYR A 52 -7.63 -4.15 4.16
CA TYR A 52 -6.92 -2.96 4.65
C TYR A 52 -6.88 -1.85 3.60
N ASN A 53 -6.69 -2.17 2.32
CA ASN A 53 -6.75 -1.17 1.25
C ASN A 53 -8.15 -0.56 1.09
N GLN A 54 -9.22 -1.32 1.32
CA GLN A 54 -10.58 -0.79 1.35
C GLN A 54 -10.78 0.19 2.51
N ALA A 55 -10.28 -0.15 3.71
CA ALA A 55 -10.29 0.76 4.86
C ALA A 55 -9.49 2.04 4.58
N ALA A 56 -8.28 1.91 4.04
CA ALA A 56 -7.47 3.05 3.66
C ALA A 56 -8.16 3.93 2.61
N THR A 57 -8.82 3.32 1.62
CA THR A 57 -9.54 4.05 0.57
C THR A 57 -10.66 4.93 1.15
N ARG A 58 -11.38 4.48 2.19
CA ARG A 58 -12.39 5.31 2.87
C ARG A 58 -11.75 6.54 3.51
N VAL A 59 -10.64 6.37 4.23
CA VAL A 59 -9.90 7.48 4.86
C VAL A 59 -9.38 8.46 3.80
N MET A 60 -8.73 7.95 2.75
CA MET A 60 -8.14 8.80 1.71
C MET A 60 -9.21 9.59 0.95
N LYS A 61 -10.35 8.97 0.62
CA LYS A 61 -11.50 9.67 0.03
C LYS A 61 -12.05 10.76 0.95
N LYS A 62 -12.23 10.46 2.24
CA LYS A 62 -12.72 11.43 3.24
C LYS A 62 -11.81 12.67 3.34
N HIS A 63 -10.50 12.49 3.21
CA HIS A 63 -9.52 13.56 3.39
C HIS A 63 -8.97 14.16 2.08
N GLY A 64 -9.47 13.72 0.93
CA GLY A 64 -9.00 14.19 -0.39
C GLY A 64 -7.54 13.86 -0.67
N VAL A 65 -7.03 12.73 -0.14
CA VAL A 65 -5.66 12.28 -0.37
C VAL A 65 -5.65 11.35 -1.59
N PRO A 66 -4.91 11.66 -2.67
CA PRO A 66 -4.79 10.77 -3.82
C PRO A 66 -4.09 9.46 -3.44
N THR A 67 -4.41 8.39 -4.17
CA THR A 67 -3.76 7.09 -3.98
C THR A 67 -2.88 6.74 -5.17
N LEU A 68 -1.62 6.36 -4.90
CA LEU A 68 -0.74 5.65 -5.82
C LEU A 68 -1.02 4.14 -5.68
N ASP A 69 -1.47 3.52 -6.78
CA ASP A 69 -1.78 2.09 -6.83
C ASP A 69 -0.54 1.25 -7.17
N LEU A 70 0.01 0.55 -6.18
CA LEU A 70 1.01 -0.49 -6.39
C LEU A 70 0.44 -1.91 -6.23
N PHE A 71 -0.79 -2.05 -5.70
CA PHE A 71 -1.44 -3.35 -5.54
C PHE A 71 -1.70 -4.01 -6.89
N THR A 72 -2.29 -3.29 -7.84
CA THR A 72 -2.66 -3.84 -9.15
C THR A 72 -1.46 -4.32 -9.97
N PRO A 73 -0.40 -3.50 -10.22
CA PRO A 73 0.76 -3.97 -10.97
C PRO A 73 1.48 -5.10 -10.25
N SER A 74 1.61 -5.04 -8.92
CA SER A 74 2.20 -6.15 -8.17
C SER A 74 1.38 -7.43 -8.25
N LYS A 75 0.04 -7.34 -8.24
CA LYS A 75 -0.82 -8.54 -8.35
C LYS A 75 -0.72 -9.16 -9.73
N LYS A 76 -0.69 -8.33 -10.78
CA LYS A 76 -0.50 -8.77 -12.17
C LYS A 76 0.82 -9.52 -12.36
N ASN A 77 1.90 -9.01 -11.77
CA ASN A 77 3.25 -9.53 -11.95
C ASN A 77 3.74 -10.41 -10.77
N MET A 78 2.83 -10.86 -9.90
CA MET A 78 3.17 -11.50 -8.63
C MET A 78 4.15 -12.68 -8.79
N LYS A 79 3.93 -13.55 -9.78
CA LYS A 79 4.76 -14.74 -10.02
C LYS A 79 6.21 -14.41 -10.40
N ASP A 80 6.44 -13.24 -10.97
CA ASP A 80 7.76 -12.80 -11.43
C ASP A 80 8.43 -11.87 -10.40
N TRP A 81 7.67 -10.92 -9.85
CA TRP A 81 8.23 -9.89 -8.99
C TRP A 81 8.40 -10.32 -7.53
N MET A 82 7.55 -11.22 -7.04
CA MET A 82 7.53 -11.66 -5.64
C MET A 82 8.19 -13.03 -5.48
N LYS A 83 8.85 -13.23 -4.34
CA LYS A 83 9.35 -14.55 -3.96
C LYS A 83 8.17 -15.48 -3.69
N GLU A 84 8.31 -16.76 -4.01
CA GLU A 84 7.27 -17.75 -3.80
C GLU A 84 6.85 -17.80 -2.32
N ALA A 85 5.54 -17.72 -2.07
CA ALA A 85 4.97 -17.75 -0.72
C ALA A 85 5.60 -16.72 0.25
N ASP A 86 6.12 -15.60 -0.25
CA ASP A 86 6.80 -14.61 0.55
C ASP A 86 6.37 -13.19 0.13
N VAL A 87 6.05 -12.36 1.12
CA VAL A 87 5.64 -10.97 0.89
C VAL A 87 6.79 -10.08 0.38
N HIS A 88 8.03 -10.57 0.43
CA HIS A 88 9.19 -9.88 -0.11
C HIS A 88 9.38 -10.10 -1.61
N TYR A 89 9.93 -9.09 -2.28
CA TYR A 89 10.17 -9.07 -3.71
C TYR A 89 11.57 -9.57 -4.05
N HIS A 90 11.75 -10.02 -5.29
CA HIS A 90 13.08 -10.07 -5.90
C HIS A 90 13.61 -8.64 -6.14
N ALA A 91 14.91 -8.52 -6.42
CA ALA A 91 15.53 -7.23 -6.67
C ALA A 91 14.85 -6.49 -7.84
N HIS A 92 14.60 -7.18 -8.95
CA HIS A 92 13.92 -6.60 -10.12
C HIS A 92 12.46 -6.22 -9.84
N GLY A 93 11.73 -7.02 -9.05
CA GLY A 93 10.37 -6.67 -8.63
C GLY A 93 10.33 -5.42 -7.74
N SER A 94 11.31 -5.24 -6.87
CA SER A 94 11.46 -4.02 -6.07
C SER A 94 11.79 -2.80 -6.94
N GLN A 95 12.69 -2.98 -7.91
CA GLN A 95 13.04 -1.95 -8.89
C GLN A 95 11.82 -1.49 -9.71
N ALA A 96 11.01 -2.43 -10.22
CA ALA A 96 9.80 -2.11 -10.96
C ALA A 96 8.77 -1.32 -10.14
N LEU A 97 8.62 -1.63 -8.84
CA LEU A 97 7.80 -0.83 -7.94
C LEU A 97 8.38 0.56 -7.67
N ALA A 98 9.70 0.68 -7.56
CA ALA A 98 10.37 1.95 -7.36
C ALA A 98 10.23 2.88 -8.57
N GLU A 99 10.27 2.34 -9.79
CA GLU A 99 10.06 3.10 -11.03
C GLU A 99 8.66 3.72 -11.08
N LEU A 100 7.62 2.95 -10.73
CA LEU A 100 6.24 3.47 -10.63
C LEU A 100 6.10 4.60 -9.61
N VAL A 101 6.80 4.48 -8.47
CA VAL A 101 6.83 5.52 -7.43
C VAL A 101 7.57 6.76 -7.93
N ALA A 102 8.74 6.59 -8.55
CA ALA A 102 9.54 7.70 -9.07
C ALA A 102 8.77 8.48 -10.14
N GLU A 103 8.11 7.78 -11.06
CA GLU A 103 7.29 8.39 -12.12
C GLU A 103 6.10 9.18 -11.53
N ASP A 104 5.36 8.61 -10.57
CA ASP A 104 4.25 9.32 -9.91
C ASP A 104 4.73 10.57 -9.15
N ILE A 105 5.88 10.49 -8.48
CA ILE A 105 6.46 11.65 -7.77
C ILE A 105 6.87 12.74 -8.76
N LEU A 106 7.59 12.41 -9.83
CA LEU A 106 8.02 13.39 -10.84
C LEU A 106 6.83 14.16 -11.42
N LYS A 107 5.76 13.44 -11.82
CA LYS A 107 4.51 14.03 -12.32
C LYS A 107 3.85 15.00 -11.32
N ARG A 108 4.00 14.76 -10.02
CA ARG A 108 3.43 15.61 -8.97
C ARG A 108 4.27 16.83 -8.66
N LEU A 109 5.58 16.77 -8.91
CA LEU A 109 6.51 17.88 -8.74
C LEU A 109 6.43 18.90 -9.89
N GLU A 110 6.00 18.49 -11.08
CA GLU A 110 5.76 19.38 -12.22
C GLU A 110 4.60 20.37 -12.01
N ASN A 111 3.82 20.20 -10.92
CA ASN A 111 2.68 21.04 -10.53
C ASN A 111 2.96 21.91 -9.29
#